data_AF-A0A7V5KHB7-F1
#
_entry.id   AF-A0A7V5KHB7-F1
#
_cell.length_a   1.000
_cell.length_b   1.000
_cell.length_c   1.000
_cell.angle_alpha   90.00
_cell.angle_beta   90.00
_cell.angle_gamma   90.00
#
_symmetry.space_group_name_H-M   'P 1'
#
loop_
_entity.id
_entity.type
_entity.pdbx_description
1 polymer ?
#
loop_
_entity_poly.entity_id
_entity_poly.type
_entity_poly.pdbx_seq_one_letter_code
_entity_poly.pdbx_strand_id
1 'polypeptide(L)'
;MRLPKRVLVYCGALFVVGCVCTAWAASPMEEAFQLRQRGEFEKATQLLRAYLEETSPSLSPEEKRAAEFEIERMRRILLDYTLSEKDVFERIRKRVPNFTEDEFKRLEQEGHFDIQFIDGRKLYVNSSVSNLFLRVPELRARDKDRKPDLTYRKLYDHMQRVREARKLSSDFLVLPQDFAVTYTLSVKPNVVADGTVIRCWLPYVRMFPFQSDVWLLRSDPANVLIAPPEAPHRTVYLEKVARKDEPTVFSIHFIYRCWARASSVDPATIQPYRKDAPDYAYYTADRKPHLDLSNELLVKLNREIVGDETNPYLIARRIYDWIANNTIYQYAREYSTLDNISCYVASRRAGDCGQHGMLFIALCRLNGIPARWQSGWESFEYKGNNMHDWCEFYVEPYGWLPADPDMAVNFIHYGREVLTASEIRELVDFMFGSMDHFRLATNSDFGAPLIPPKQDFRSETVDFQRGEVEADGHNLYFDKWNWDMEIKPITAAEALALSSRLVPPAREGISPVPEELRTTPTQTSAERHRSDAESTSPLKVEEHQTTDTK
;
A
#
# COMPACT_ATOMS: atom_id res chain seq x y z
N MET A 1 0.70 69.24 60.04
CA MET A 1 1.19 70.55 59.58
C MET A 1 0.43 70.92 58.31
N ARG A 2 0.00 72.19 58.21
CA ARG A 2 -0.99 72.79 57.27
C ARG A 2 -0.61 72.63 55.77
N LEU A 3 -1.51 72.07 54.93
CA LEU A 3 -2.34 72.66 53.83
C LEU A 3 -1.58 73.15 52.54
N PRO A 4 -2.21 73.30 51.34
CA PRO A 4 -3.17 72.42 50.61
C PRO A 4 -3.19 72.54 49.04
N LYS A 5 -4.13 71.78 48.42
CA LYS A 5 -4.90 72.01 47.17
C LYS A 5 -4.16 72.04 45.81
N ARG A 6 -4.58 71.12 44.91
CA ARG A 6 -5.38 71.48 43.72
C ARG A 6 -6.19 70.28 43.19
N VAL A 7 -7.41 70.62 42.80
CA VAL A 7 -8.51 69.81 42.29
C VAL A 7 -8.29 69.52 40.80
N LEU A 8 -8.67 68.34 40.30
CA LEU A 8 -9.50 68.21 39.09
C LEU A 8 -10.02 66.77 38.93
N VAL A 9 -11.34 66.66 38.83
CA VAL A 9 -12.10 65.48 38.41
C VAL A 9 -12.02 65.41 36.88
N TYR A 10 -11.65 64.26 36.32
CA TYR A 10 -11.84 63.97 34.88
C TYR A 10 -12.62 62.68 34.70
N CYS A 11 -13.72 62.79 33.97
CA CYS A 11 -14.64 61.72 33.58
C CYS A 11 -13.93 60.68 32.72
N GLY A 12 -14.23 59.40 32.96
CA GLY A 12 -13.80 58.29 32.14
C GLY A 12 -14.45 58.33 30.75
N ALA A 13 -13.62 58.22 29.72
CA ALA A 13 -14.03 57.92 28.36
C ALA A 13 -13.72 56.44 28.08
N LEU A 14 -14.76 55.67 27.74
CA LEU A 14 -14.62 54.33 27.17
C LEU A 14 -13.88 54.42 25.83
N PHE A 15 -12.74 53.74 25.73
CA PHE A 15 -12.18 53.35 24.44
C PHE A 15 -12.63 51.92 24.13
N VAL A 16 -13.63 51.79 23.25
CA VAL A 16 -13.90 50.54 22.55
C VAL A 16 -12.84 50.43 21.45
N VAL A 17 -11.81 49.62 21.71
CA VAL A 17 -10.89 49.18 20.65
C VAL A 17 -11.64 48.13 19.84
N GLY A 18 -12.14 48.55 18.67
CA GLY A 18 -12.66 47.61 17.68
C GLY A 18 -11.53 46.73 17.18
N CYS A 19 -11.48 45.48 17.66
CA CYS A 19 -10.77 44.42 16.95
C CYS A 19 -11.51 44.18 15.63
N VAL A 20 -10.99 44.77 14.56
CA VAL A 20 -11.30 44.32 13.20
C VAL A 20 -10.63 42.96 13.04
N CYS A 21 -11.33 41.89 13.41
CA CYS A 21 -11.01 40.55 12.93
C CYS A 21 -11.31 40.55 11.43
N THR A 22 -10.30 40.82 10.61
CA THR A 22 -10.35 40.45 9.19
C THR A 22 -10.33 38.92 9.15
N ALA A 23 -11.50 38.29 9.11
CA ALA A 23 -11.61 36.90 8.70
C ALA A 23 -11.01 36.83 7.29
N TRP A 24 -9.83 36.22 7.16
CA TRP A 24 -9.32 35.86 5.84
C TRP A 24 -10.37 34.92 5.24
N ALA A 25 -10.96 35.31 4.11
CA ALA A 25 -11.86 34.43 3.39
C ALA A 25 -11.10 33.13 3.08
N ALA A 26 -11.72 31.98 3.39
CA ALA A 26 -11.14 30.69 3.05
C ALA A 26 -10.87 30.65 1.52
N SER A 27 -9.76 30.03 1.11
CA SER A 27 -9.53 29.82 -0.33
C SER A 27 -10.68 29.01 -0.93
N PRO A 28 -11.01 29.16 -2.22
CA PRO A 28 -12.03 28.33 -2.87
C PRO A 28 -11.80 26.83 -2.69
N MET A 29 -10.53 26.40 -2.62
CA MET A 29 -10.16 25.01 -2.30
C MET A 29 -10.54 24.60 -0.88
N GLU A 30 -10.27 25.45 0.12
CA GLU A 30 -10.64 25.17 1.50
C GLU A 30 -12.17 25.16 1.68
N GLU A 31 -12.87 26.11 1.06
CA GLU A 31 -14.34 26.12 1.09
C GLU A 31 -14.94 24.89 0.40
N ALA A 32 -14.40 24.47 -0.75
CA ALA A 32 -14.81 23.24 -1.43
C ALA A 32 -14.57 22.00 -0.57
N PHE A 33 -13.42 21.91 0.12
CA PHE A 33 -13.14 20.84 1.08
C PHE A 33 -14.19 20.81 2.18
N GLN A 34 -14.52 21.95 2.81
CA GLN A 34 -15.54 22.02 3.85
C GLN A 34 -16.95 21.65 3.33
N LEU A 35 -17.31 22.06 2.11
CA LEU A 35 -18.56 21.68 1.45
C LEU A 35 -18.62 20.15 1.23
N ARG A 36 -17.54 19.53 0.73
CA ARG A 36 -17.45 18.07 0.60
C ARG A 36 -17.59 17.37 1.95
N GLN A 37 -16.94 17.87 3.00
CA GLN A 37 -17.03 17.28 4.34
C GLN A 37 -18.46 17.32 4.91
N ARG A 38 -19.26 18.32 4.50
CA ARG A 38 -20.71 18.41 4.79
C ARG A 38 -21.60 17.63 3.82
N GLY A 39 -21.02 17.03 2.77
CA GLY A 39 -21.74 16.28 1.75
C GLY A 39 -22.42 17.15 0.67
N GLU A 40 -22.07 18.43 0.56
CA GLU A 40 -22.63 19.36 -0.43
C GLU A 40 -21.81 19.33 -1.73
N PHE A 41 -21.76 18.17 -2.39
CA PHE A 41 -20.87 17.90 -3.53
C PHE A 41 -21.23 18.73 -4.76
N GLU A 42 -22.51 18.96 -5.02
CA GLU A 42 -22.95 19.81 -6.12
C GLU A 42 -22.42 21.24 -5.96
N LYS A 43 -22.53 21.81 -4.76
CA LYS A 43 -22.03 23.16 -4.46
C LYS A 43 -20.51 23.22 -4.54
N ALA A 44 -19.81 22.25 -3.94
CA ALA A 44 -18.35 22.17 -4.02
C ALA A 44 -17.86 22.09 -5.48
N THR A 45 -18.52 21.26 -6.29
CA THR A 45 -18.19 21.10 -7.71
C THR A 45 -18.43 22.38 -8.50
N GLN A 46 -19.55 23.07 -8.26
CA GLN A 46 -19.85 24.36 -8.90
C GLN A 46 -18.81 25.42 -8.53
N LEU A 47 -18.45 25.51 -7.24
CA LEU A 47 -17.42 26.42 -6.75
C LEU A 47 -16.07 26.17 -7.44
N LEU A 48 -15.63 24.91 -7.50
CA LEU A 48 -14.34 24.56 -8.12
C LEU A 48 -14.33 24.78 -9.64
N ARG A 49 -15.46 24.54 -10.33
CA ARG A 49 -15.58 24.84 -11.76
C ARG A 49 -15.51 26.35 -12.03
N ALA A 50 -16.24 27.15 -11.25
CA ALA A 50 -16.15 28.61 -11.33
C ALA A 50 -14.72 29.09 -11.05
N TYR A 51 -14.06 28.54 -10.02
CA TYR A 51 -12.66 28.84 -9.71
C TYR A 51 -11.72 28.53 -10.89
N LEU A 52 -11.88 27.37 -11.51
CA LEU A 52 -11.10 26.95 -12.68
C LEU A 52 -11.36 27.81 -13.92
N GLU A 53 -12.59 28.28 -14.13
CA GLU A 53 -12.99 29.13 -15.26
C GLU A 53 -12.52 30.59 -15.07
N GLU A 54 -12.77 31.17 -13.90
CA GLU A 54 -12.53 32.59 -13.59
C GLU A 54 -11.05 32.90 -13.36
N THR A 55 -10.30 31.93 -12.81
CA THR A 55 -8.92 32.15 -12.33
C THR A 55 -7.89 31.36 -13.17
N SER A 56 -8.32 30.57 -14.16
CA SER A 56 -7.46 29.70 -14.99
C SER A 56 -6.14 30.33 -15.46
N PRO A 57 -6.12 31.60 -15.94
CA PRO A 57 -4.88 32.20 -16.43
C PRO A 57 -3.84 32.50 -15.34
N SER A 58 -4.27 32.59 -14.08
CA SER A 58 -3.41 32.92 -12.93
C SER A 58 -3.11 31.74 -12.00
N LEU A 59 -3.75 30.58 -12.20
CA LEU A 59 -3.47 29.38 -11.42
C LEU A 59 -2.17 28.72 -11.86
N SER A 60 -1.40 28.22 -10.90
CA SER A 60 -0.31 27.30 -11.20
C SER A 60 -0.86 25.97 -11.74
N PRO A 61 -0.06 25.21 -12.51
CA PRO A 61 -0.44 23.86 -12.94
C PRO A 61 -0.85 22.94 -11.77
N GLU A 62 -0.19 23.07 -10.62
CA GLU A 62 -0.49 22.30 -9.41
C GLU A 62 -1.83 22.69 -8.79
N GLU A 63 -2.14 23.99 -8.69
CA GLU A 63 -3.42 24.48 -8.16
C GLU A 63 -4.58 24.04 -9.04
N LYS A 64 -4.40 24.15 -10.36
CA LYS A 64 -5.37 23.67 -11.35
C LYS A 64 -5.61 22.16 -11.18
N ARG A 65 -4.53 21.38 -11.13
CA ARG A 65 -4.59 19.93 -10.99
C ARG A 65 -5.21 19.50 -9.65
N ALA A 66 -4.99 20.25 -8.57
CA ALA A 66 -5.62 20.01 -7.27
C ALA A 66 -7.15 20.24 -7.32
N ALA A 67 -7.60 21.33 -7.93
CA ALA A 67 -9.03 21.61 -8.09
C ALA A 67 -9.73 20.59 -8.99
N GLU A 68 -9.11 20.23 -10.12
CA GLU A 68 -9.60 19.17 -11.02
C GLU A 68 -9.70 17.82 -10.32
N PHE A 69 -8.68 17.45 -9.53
CA PHE A 69 -8.70 16.21 -8.78
C PHE A 69 -9.78 16.20 -7.70
N GLU A 70 -10.05 17.33 -7.05
CA GLU A 70 -11.07 17.39 -6.00
C GLU A 70 -12.49 17.20 -6.57
N ILE A 71 -12.75 17.74 -7.78
CA ILE A 71 -13.97 17.44 -8.54
C ILE A 71 -14.06 15.93 -8.84
N GLU A 72 -12.97 15.35 -9.35
CA GLU A 72 -12.91 13.92 -9.67
C GLU A 72 -13.05 13.05 -8.41
N ARG A 73 -12.48 13.47 -7.28
CA ARG A 73 -12.59 12.79 -5.98
C ARG A 73 -14.05 12.67 -5.56
N MET A 74 -14.82 13.76 -5.64
CA MET A 74 -16.26 13.74 -5.32
C MET A 74 -17.04 12.80 -6.24
N ARG A 75 -16.72 12.79 -7.55
CA ARG A 75 -17.30 11.85 -8.51
C ARG A 75 -16.95 10.39 -8.18
N ARG A 76 -15.70 10.10 -7.79
CA ARG A 76 -15.28 8.75 -7.35
C ARG A 76 -15.97 8.31 -6.06
N ILE A 77 -16.12 9.21 -5.08
CA ILE A 77 -16.86 8.91 -3.85
C ILE A 77 -18.32 8.53 -4.16
N LEU A 78 -18.96 9.21 -5.12
CA LEU A 78 -20.32 8.84 -5.55
C LEU A 78 -20.41 7.44 -6.19
N LEU A 79 -19.32 6.90 -6.74
CA LEU A 79 -19.27 5.52 -7.22
C LEU A 79 -19.16 4.50 -6.08
N ASP A 80 -18.59 4.90 -4.94
CA ASP A 80 -18.47 4.07 -3.74
C ASP A 80 -19.73 4.09 -2.86
N TYR A 81 -20.54 5.15 -2.92
CA TYR A 81 -21.78 5.32 -2.15
C TYR A 81 -23.02 5.26 -3.04
N THR A 82 -23.46 4.05 -3.39
CA THR A 82 -24.61 3.87 -4.29
C THR A 82 -25.84 3.27 -3.62
N LEU A 83 -25.71 2.72 -2.41
CA LEU A 83 -26.76 1.93 -1.79
C LEU A 83 -27.73 2.79 -0.98
N SER A 84 -29.02 2.52 -1.13
CA SER A 84 -30.06 3.05 -0.25
C SER A 84 -30.23 2.20 1.01
N GLU A 85 -30.94 2.73 2.00
CA GLU A 85 -31.35 1.97 3.20
C GLU A 85 -32.07 0.66 2.86
N LYS A 86 -33.00 0.73 1.90
CA LYS A 86 -33.73 -0.44 1.40
C LYS A 86 -32.79 -1.48 0.79
N ASP A 87 -31.82 -1.05 -0.03
CA ASP A 87 -30.85 -1.97 -0.65
C ASP A 87 -30.03 -2.71 0.39
N VAL A 88 -29.53 -1.99 1.41
CA VAL A 88 -28.73 -2.58 2.48
C VAL A 88 -29.58 -3.56 3.29
N PHE A 89 -30.78 -3.15 3.70
CA PHE A 89 -31.69 -3.99 4.47
C PHE A 89 -32.04 -5.30 3.73
N GLU A 90 -32.43 -5.22 2.46
CA GLU A 90 -32.77 -6.38 1.64
C GLU A 90 -31.56 -7.32 1.46
N ARG A 91 -30.35 -6.77 1.26
CA ARG A 91 -29.13 -7.57 1.13
C ARG A 91 -28.74 -8.27 2.44
N ILE A 92 -28.93 -7.63 3.59
CA ILE A 92 -28.74 -8.29 4.90
C ILE A 92 -29.73 -9.44 5.06
N ARG A 93 -31.01 -9.22 4.75
CA ARG A 93 -32.04 -10.27 4.84
C ARG A 93 -31.80 -11.47 3.93
N LYS A 94 -31.09 -11.30 2.81
CA LYS A 94 -30.67 -12.44 1.98
C LYS A 94 -29.76 -13.40 2.74
N ARG A 95 -28.89 -12.90 3.62
CA ARG A 95 -27.95 -13.68 4.44
C ARG A 95 -28.53 -14.08 5.80
N VAL A 96 -29.35 -13.22 6.40
CA VAL A 96 -30.00 -13.42 7.70
C VAL A 96 -31.52 -13.24 7.54
N PRO A 97 -32.27 -14.28 7.13
CA PRO A 97 -33.69 -14.15 6.76
C PRO A 97 -34.62 -13.54 7.83
N ASN A 98 -34.26 -13.73 9.11
CA ASN A 98 -35.01 -13.25 10.27
C ASN A 98 -34.53 -11.87 10.79
N PHE A 99 -33.67 -11.16 10.05
CA PHE A 99 -33.21 -9.82 10.42
C PHE A 99 -34.37 -8.80 10.33
N THR A 100 -34.50 -7.97 11.36
CA THR A 100 -35.65 -7.06 11.57
C THR A 100 -35.30 -5.58 11.34
N GLU A 101 -36.31 -4.74 11.13
CA GLU A 101 -36.13 -3.29 11.01
C GLU A 101 -35.61 -2.65 12.30
N ASP A 102 -36.00 -3.17 13.47
CA ASP A 102 -35.55 -2.65 14.76
C ASP A 102 -34.05 -2.93 14.97
N GLU A 103 -33.58 -4.11 14.56
CA GLU A 103 -32.15 -4.41 14.52
C GLU A 103 -31.39 -3.48 13.57
N PHE A 104 -31.95 -3.21 12.39
CA PHE A 104 -31.34 -2.29 11.43
C PHE A 104 -31.19 -0.88 12.02
N LYS A 105 -32.26 -0.32 12.58
CA LYS A 105 -32.26 1.02 13.19
C LYS A 105 -31.27 1.10 14.35
N ARG A 106 -31.21 0.06 15.18
CA ARG A 106 -30.25 -0.03 16.28
C ARG A 106 -28.81 -0.01 15.77
N LEU A 107 -28.48 -0.88 14.81
CA LEU A 107 -27.12 -0.99 14.24
C LEU A 107 -26.68 0.32 13.56
N GLU A 108 -27.62 1.04 12.95
CA GLU A 108 -27.36 2.38 12.42
C GLU A 108 -27.07 3.41 13.52
N GLN A 109 -27.88 3.46 14.56
CA GLN A 109 -27.68 4.38 15.69
C GLN A 109 -26.36 4.10 16.42
N GLU A 110 -25.93 2.84 16.47
CA GLU A 110 -24.65 2.39 17.01
C GLU A 110 -23.45 2.67 16.07
N GLY A 111 -23.70 3.15 14.84
CA GLY A 111 -22.65 3.54 13.90
C GLY A 111 -21.99 2.36 13.16
N HIS A 112 -22.66 1.22 13.04
CA HIS A 112 -22.11 0.04 12.36
C HIS A 112 -22.09 0.16 10.83
N PHE A 113 -22.77 1.14 10.25
CA PHE A 113 -22.79 1.42 8.81
C PHE A 113 -21.93 2.62 8.45
N ASP A 114 -21.22 2.55 7.31
CA ASP A 114 -20.61 3.73 6.72
C ASP A 114 -21.65 4.47 5.87
N ILE A 115 -22.19 5.54 6.45
CA ILE A 115 -23.22 6.37 5.85
C ILE A 115 -22.61 7.72 5.46
N GLN A 116 -23.01 8.26 4.31
CA GLN A 116 -22.83 9.65 3.96
C GLN A 116 -24.15 10.28 3.53
N PHE A 117 -24.34 11.55 3.89
CA PHE A 117 -25.41 12.37 3.35
C PHE A 117 -24.83 13.19 2.22
N ILE A 118 -25.11 12.85 0.96
CA ILE A 118 -24.56 13.53 -0.21
C ILE A 118 -25.70 14.20 -0.98
N ASP A 119 -25.66 15.53 -1.08
CA ASP A 119 -26.67 16.38 -1.72
C ASP A 119 -28.10 16.04 -1.26
N GLY A 120 -28.27 15.90 0.06
CA GLY A 120 -29.56 15.59 0.70
C GLY A 120 -29.97 14.11 0.65
N ARG A 121 -29.16 13.21 0.06
CA ARG A 121 -29.44 11.78 0.00
C ARG A 121 -28.61 11.01 1.02
N LYS A 122 -29.26 10.17 1.83
CA LYS A 122 -28.60 9.22 2.73
C LYS A 122 -28.15 7.99 1.93
N LEU A 123 -26.84 7.80 1.80
CA LEU A 123 -26.21 6.75 1.01
C LEU A 123 -25.28 5.91 1.87
N TYR A 124 -25.20 4.63 1.53
CA TYR A 124 -24.36 3.65 2.20
C TYR A 124 -23.25 3.20 1.25
N VAL A 125 -22.06 2.96 1.79
CA VAL A 125 -20.93 2.46 0.98
C VAL A 125 -21.27 1.10 0.38
N ASN A 126 -20.77 0.81 -0.83
CA ASN A 126 -21.05 -0.43 -1.55
C ASN A 126 -20.70 -1.70 -0.74
N SER A 127 -19.68 -1.61 0.11
CA SER A 127 -19.23 -2.68 1.01
C SER A 127 -20.00 -2.78 2.32
N SER A 128 -21.03 -1.97 2.56
CA SER A 128 -21.74 -1.85 3.85
C SER A 128 -22.19 -3.20 4.42
N VAL A 129 -22.77 -4.06 3.58
CA VAL A 129 -23.27 -5.38 4.02
C VAL A 129 -22.10 -6.28 4.41
N SER A 130 -21.00 -6.28 3.66
CA SER A 130 -19.82 -7.07 3.99
C SER A 130 -19.16 -6.57 5.29
N ASN A 131 -18.96 -5.25 5.40
CA ASN A 131 -18.39 -4.60 6.57
C ASN A 131 -19.22 -4.84 7.84
N LEU A 132 -20.55 -4.84 7.73
CA LEU A 132 -21.42 -5.13 8.87
C LEU A 132 -21.15 -6.52 9.47
N PHE A 133 -20.96 -7.55 8.63
CA PHE A 133 -20.67 -8.92 9.11
C PHE A 133 -19.26 -9.06 9.67
N LEU A 134 -18.34 -8.17 9.30
CA LEU A 134 -17.01 -8.08 9.91
C LEU A 134 -17.08 -7.43 11.30
N ARG A 135 -17.90 -6.38 11.43
CA ARG A 135 -18.07 -5.54 12.64
C ARG A 135 -18.96 -6.16 13.72
N VAL A 136 -19.93 -6.98 13.35
CA VAL A 136 -21.03 -7.43 14.24
C VAL A 136 -21.00 -8.97 14.35
N PRO A 137 -20.26 -9.54 15.31
CA PRO A 137 -20.09 -10.99 15.44
C PRO A 137 -21.40 -11.77 15.62
N GLU A 138 -22.37 -11.22 16.33
CA GLU A 138 -23.69 -11.83 16.55
C GLU A 138 -24.52 -11.91 15.27
N LEU A 139 -24.37 -10.93 14.37
CA LEU A 139 -25.01 -10.97 13.06
C LEU A 139 -24.29 -11.98 12.16
N ARG A 140 -22.94 -11.99 12.18
CA ARG A 140 -22.13 -12.97 11.45
C ARG A 140 -22.47 -14.41 11.84
N ALA A 141 -22.72 -14.66 13.12
CA ALA A 141 -23.08 -16.00 13.61
C ALA A 141 -24.43 -16.50 13.05
N ARG A 142 -25.30 -15.60 12.58
CA ARG A 142 -26.62 -15.92 11.99
C ARG A 142 -26.60 -16.02 10.46
N ASP A 143 -25.47 -15.76 9.84
CA ASP A 143 -25.33 -15.86 8.39
C ASP A 143 -25.59 -17.30 7.91
N LYS A 144 -26.62 -17.47 7.09
CA LYS A 144 -27.04 -18.80 6.60
C LYS A 144 -25.99 -19.44 5.68
N ASP A 145 -25.16 -18.62 5.02
CA ASP A 145 -24.19 -19.08 4.02
C ASP A 145 -22.77 -19.20 4.61
N ARG A 146 -22.61 -18.95 5.92
CA ARG A 146 -21.30 -18.93 6.57
C ARG A 146 -20.67 -20.32 6.61
N LYS A 147 -19.38 -20.35 6.28
CA LYS A 147 -18.51 -21.51 6.36
C LYS A 147 -17.21 -21.13 7.08
N PRO A 148 -16.61 -22.04 7.86
CA PRO A 148 -15.29 -21.79 8.45
C PRO A 148 -14.26 -21.51 7.36
N ASP A 149 -13.40 -20.52 7.60
CA ASP A 149 -12.31 -20.21 6.70
C ASP A 149 -11.09 -21.09 6.98
N LEU A 150 -10.94 -22.16 6.20
CA LEU A 150 -9.84 -23.11 6.36
C LEU A 150 -8.47 -22.53 5.93
N THR A 151 -8.43 -21.33 5.36
CA THR A 151 -7.18 -20.65 4.98
C THR A 151 -6.25 -20.48 6.18
N TYR A 152 -6.80 -20.09 7.34
CA TYR A 152 -5.99 -19.87 8.55
C TYR A 152 -5.29 -21.13 9.05
N ARG A 153 -5.95 -22.30 8.96
CA ARG A 153 -5.32 -23.58 9.27
C ARG A 153 -4.16 -23.87 8.32
N LYS A 154 -4.38 -23.73 7.00
CA LYS A 154 -3.33 -23.95 6.00
C LYS A 154 -2.14 -23.01 6.18
N LEU A 155 -2.40 -21.75 6.52
CA LEU A 155 -1.35 -20.77 6.82
C LEU A 155 -0.55 -21.16 8.07
N TYR A 156 -1.21 -21.61 9.13
CA TYR A 156 -0.52 -22.12 10.32
C TYR A 156 0.35 -23.33 9.98
N ASP A 157 -0.18 -24.30 9.24
CA ASP A 157 0.57 -25.50 8.86
C ASP A 157 1.76 -25.14 7.94
N HIS A 158 1.59 -24.15 7.04
CA HIS A 158 2.68 -23.62 6.24
C HIS A 158 3.74 -22.92 7.08
N MET A 159 3.34 -22.05 8.01
CA MET A 159 4.24 -21.38 8.95
C MET A 159 5.11 -22.39 9.72
N GLN A 160 4.51 -23.48 10.22
CA GLN A 160 5.28 -24.52 10.92
C GLN A 160 6.33 -25.15 9.99
N ARG A 161 5.98 -25.44 8.73
CA ARG A 161 6.96 -25.92 7.74
C ARG A 161 8.07 -24.90 7.47
N VAL A 162 7.75 -23.61 7.39
CA VAL A 162 8.74 -22.54 7.22
C VAL A 162 9.70 -22.50 8.41
N ARG A 163 9.19 -22.57 9.64
CA ARG A 163 10.01 -22.63 10.86
C ARG A 163 10.92 -23.85 10.89
N GLU A 164 10.42 -25.02 10.55
CA GLU A 164 11.26 -26.23 10.48
C GLU A 164 12.33 -26.12 9.39
N ALA A 165 11.98 -25.63 8.20
CA ALA A 165 12.95 -25.41 7.13
C ALA A 165 14.04 -24.41 7.55
N ARG A 166 13.67 -23.35 8.29
CA ARG A 166 14.61 -22.36 8.79
C ARG A 166 15.61 -22.92 9.80
N LYS A 167 15.22 -23.90 10.63
CA LYS A 167 16.14 -24.58 11.55
C LYS A 167 17.25 -25.35 10.82
N LEU A 168 16.98 -25.77 9.59
CA LEU A 168 17.89 -26.57 8.76
C LEU A 168 18.73 -25.72 7.78
N SER A 169 18.50 -24.42 7.71
CA SER A 169 19.17 -23.50 6.78
C SER A 169 19.89 -22.39 7.55
N SER A 170 21.01 -21.90 7.01
CA SER A 170 21.60 -20.64 7.45
C SER A 170 20.95 -19.43 6.78
N ASP A 171 20.27 -19.63 5.64
CA ASP A 171 19.51 -18.61 4.92
C ASP A 171 18.15 -18.35 5.59
N PHE A 172 17.70 -17.10 5.56
CA PHE A 172 16.37 -16.70 6.01
C PHE A 172 15.31 -16.90 4.92
N LEU A 173 15.71 -17.07 3.66
CA LEU A 173 14.85 -17.44 2.55
C LEU A 173 14.75 -18.97 2.44
N VAL A 174 13.54 -19.49 2.59
CA VAL A 174 13.27 -20.94 2.60
C VAL A 174 12.02 -21.27 1.80
N LEU A 175 11.87 -22.56 1.46
CA LEU A 175 10.68 -23.10 0.77
C LEU A 175 10.28 -22.29 -0.49
N PRO A 176 11.14 -22.22 -1.53
CA PRO A 176 10.76 -21.57 -2.78
C PRO A 176 9.50 -22.19 -3.39
N GLN A 177 8.67 -21.34 -3.98
CA GLN A 177 7.51 -21.71 -4.77
C GLN A 177 7.50 -20.94 -6.08
N ASP A 178 7.38 -21.66 -7.19
CA ASP A 178 7.18 -21.07 -8.51
C ASP A 178 5.68 -20.85 -8.76
N PHE A 179 5.34 -19.77 -9.44
CA PHE A 179 3.97 -19.42 -9.78
C PHE A 179 3.85 -19.10 -11.27
N ALA A 180 2.76 -19.54 -11.89
CA ALA A 180 2.30 -19.06 -13.19
C ALA A 180 1.18 -18.05 -13.00
N VAL A 181 1.28 -16.92 -13.68
CA VAL A 181 0.30 -15.84 -13.66
C VAL A 181 -0.27 -15.63 -15.05
N THR A 182 -1.59 -15.58 -15.14
CA THR A 182 -2.32 -15.04 -16.28
C THR A 182 -3.08 -13.83 -15.81
N TYR A 183 -2.86 -12.70 -16.48
CA TYR A 183 -3.52 -11.47 -16.11
C TYR A 183 -4.13 -10.79 -17.33
N THR A 184 -5.42 -10.49 -17.25
CA THR A 184 -6.22 -9.90 -18.32
C THR A 184 -6.87 -8.61 -17.84
N LEU A 185 -6.84 -7.56 -18.68
CA LEU A 185 -7.60 -6.33 -18.50
C LEU A 185 -8.42 -6.07 -19.76
N SER A 186 -9.70 -5.74 -19.60
CA SER A 186 -10.64 -5.53 -20.70
C SER A 186 -11.34 -4.19 -20.56
N VAL A 187 -11.04 -3.27 -21.47
CA VAL A 187 -11.76 -2.00 -21.60
C VAL A 187 -13.09 -2.26 -22.29
N LYS A 188 -14.18 -1.75 -21.69
CA LYS A 188 -15.54 -1.97 -22.20
C LYS A 188 -15.70 -1.36 -23.61
N PRO A 189 -16.53 -1.96 -24.48
CA PRO A 189 -16.79 -1.42 -25.82
C PRO A 189 -17.26 0.04 -25.77
N ASN A 190 -16.85 0.82 -26.77
CA ASN A 190 -17.32 2.19 -27.00
C ASN A 190 -17.09 3.19 -25.84
N VAL A 191 -16.21 2.88 -24.89
CA VAL A 191 -15.76 3.85 -23.86
C VAL A 191 -14.93 4.97 -24.50
N VAL A 192 -14.21 4.66 -25.57
CA VAL A 192 -13.41 5.59 -26.38
C VAL A 192 -13.83 5.47 -27.84
N ALA A 193 -13.46 6.45 -28.66
CA ALA A 193 -13.81 6.43 -30.08
C ALA A 193 -13.09 5.29 -30.84
N ASP A 194 -13.71 4.82 -31.92
CA ASP A 194 -13.09 3.86 -32.83
C ASP A 194 -11.75 4.42 -33.37
N GLY A 195 -10.71 3.58 -33.41
CA GLY A 195 -9.37 4.00 -33.84
C GLY A 195 -8.53 4.68 -32.76
N THR A 196 -9.08 4.94 -31.56
CA THR A 196 -8.32 5.53 -30.44
C THR A 196 -7.28 4.55 -29.91
N VAL A 197 -6.06 5.04 -29.64
CA VAL A 197 -5.03 4.24 -28.97
C VAL A 197 -5.31 4.22 -27.47
N ILE A 198 -5.53 3.03 -26.93
CA ILE A 198 -5.63 2.78 -25.50
C ILE A 198 -4.26 2.34 -24.99
N ARG A 199 -3.78 3.03 -23.96
CA ARG A 199 -2.58 2.72 -23.19
C ARG A 199 -2.96 1.99 -21.91
N CYS A 200 -2.27 0.89 -21.61
CA CYS A 200 -2.56 0.03 -20.47
C CYS A 200 -1.28 -0.26 -19.70
N TRP A 201 -1.32 -0.13 -18.38
CA TRP A 201 -0.27 -0.55 -17.47
C TRP A 201 -0.81 -1.70 -16.63
N LEU A 202 -0.14 -2.85 -16.65
CA LEU A 202 -0.47 -4.00 -15.83
C LEU A 202 0.59 -4.21 -14.74
N PRO A 203 0.22 -4.44 -13.46
CA PRO A 203 1.15 -4.89 -12.42
C PRO A 203 2.00 -6.06 -12.86
N TYR A 204 3.29 -5.94 -12.59
CA TYR A 204 4.29 -6.94 -12.91
C TYR A 204 5.19 -7.20 -11.72
N VAL A 205 5.68 -8.44 -11.63
CA VAL A 205 6.50 -8.92 -10.51
C VAL A 205 7.75 -8.05 -10.32
N ARG A 206 7.84 -7.34 -9.19
CA ARG A 206 9.02 -6.55 -8.83
C ARG A 206 10.12 -7.46 -8.29
N MET A 207 11.38 -7.21 -8.65
CA MET A 207 12.49 -8.02 -8.17
C MET A 207 12.89 -7.65 -6.73
N PHE A 208 12.94 -8.67 -5.88
CA PHE A 208 13.44 -8.62 -4.50
C PHE A 208 14.29 -9.87 -4.24
N PRO A 209 15.12 -9.90 -3.19
CA PRO A 209 15.83 -11.13 -2.81
C PRO A 209 14.90 -12.33 -2.58
N PHE A 210 13.69 -12.09 -2.05
CA PHE A 210 12.68 -13.13 -1.80
C PHE A 210 11.74 -13.39 -2.99
N GLN A 211 11.89 -12.66 -4.10
CA GLN A 211 11.01 -12.76 -5.26
C GLN A 211 11.79 -12.46 -6.56
N SER A 212 12.07 -13.51 -7.33
CA SER A 212 12.96 -13.46 -8.50
C SER A 212 12.58 -14.50 -9.57
N ASP A 213 13.53 -14.88 -10.43
CA ASP A 213 13.35 -15.88 -11.51
C ASP A 213 12.14 -15.59 -12.40
N VAL A 214 12.08 -14.35 -12.87
CA VAL A 214 10.93 -13.80 -13.58
C VAL A 214 11.06 -14.04 -15.09
N TRP A 215 9.99 -14.55 -15.70
CA TRP A 215 9.90 -14.72 -17.16
C TRP A 215 8.54 -14.28 -17.70
N LEU A 216 8.51 -13.29 -18.58
CA LEU A 216 7.32 -12.98 -19.39
C LEU A 216 7.21 -14.02 -20.51
N LEU A 217 6.20 -14.89 -20.42
CA LEU A 217 5.97 -15.98 -21.36
C LEU A 217 5.26 -15.50 -22.64
N ARG A 218 4.27 -14.62 -22.48
CA ARG A 218 3.45 -14.09 -23.57
C ARG A 218 2.78 -12.79 -23.15
N SER A 219 2.51 -11.92 -24.11
CA SER A 219 1.58 -10.80 -23.95
C SER A 219 0.69 -10.64 -25.19
N ASP A 220 -0.45 -10.01 -25.01
CA ASP A 220 -1.26 -9.45 -26.09
C ASP A 220 -1.57 -7.98 -25.78
N PRO A 221 -1.06 -7.02 -26.57
CA PRO A 221 -0.22 -7.18 -27.76
C PRO A 221 1.19 -7.74 -27.45
N ALA A 222 1.89 -8.21 -28.48
CA ALA A 222 3.24 -8.76 -28.33
C ALA A 222 4.31 -7.70 -27.98
N ASN A 223 4.14 -6.47 -28.47
CA ASN A 223 5.05 -5.37 -28.18
C ASN A 223 4.69 -4.75 -26.83
N VAL A 224 5.63 -4.78 -25.90
CA VAL A 224 5.46 -4.26 -24.54
C VAL A 224 6.69 -3.47 -24.10
N LEU A 225 6.49 -2.57 -23.15
CA LEU A 225 7.57 -1.97 -22.38
C LEU A 225 7.48 -2.48 -20.93
N ILE A 226 8.54 -3.15 -20.46
CA ILE A 226 8.62 -3.62 -19.08
C ILE A 226 9.44 -2.62 -18.27
N ALA A 227 8.88 -2.13 -17.16
CA ALA A 227 9.60 -1.25 -16.25
C ALA A 227 10.84 -1.95 -15.64
N PRO A 228 11.88 -1.18 -15.24
CA PRO A 228 13.08 -1.72 -14.59
C PRO A 228 12.74 -2.65 -13.42
N PRO A 229 13.58 -3.66 -13.13
CA PRO A 229 13.22 -4.71 -12.16
C PRO A 229 12.91 -4.24 -10.75
N GLU A 230 13.56 -3.16 -10.33
CA GLU A 230 13.43 -2.56 -9.00
C GLU A 230 12.52 -1.34 -8.99
N ALA A 231 11.84 -1.02 -10.11
CA ALA A 231 10.92 0.10 -10.21
C ALA A 231 9.92 0.08 -9.03
N PRO A 232 9.66 1.22 -8.35
CA PRO A 232 8.84 1.20 -7.15
C PRO A 232 7.45 0.63 -7.37
N HIS A 233 6.81 0.96 -8.49
CA HIS A 233 5.66 0.24 -9.08
C HIS A 233 6.13 -0.37 -10.39
N ARG A 234 6.28 -1.70 -10.46
CA ARG A 234 6.76 -2.34 -11.68
C ARG A 234 5.59 -2.72 -12.59
N THR A 235 5.67 -2.28 -13.84
CA THR A 235 4.58 -2.38 -14.81
C THR A 235 5.02 -3.10 -16.08
N VAL A 236 4.08 -3.77 -16.75
CA VAL A 236 4.13 -3.98 -18.20
C VAL A 236 3.21 -2.95 -18.84
N TYR A 237 3.76 -2.13 -19.73
CA TYR A 237 3.03 -1.15 -20.53
C TYR A 237 2.71 -1.71 -21.92
N LEU A 238 1.47 -1.56 -22.34
CA LEU A 238 0.92 -2.08 -23.59
C LEU A 238 0.03 -1.04 -24.29
N GLU A 239 -0.05 -1.09 -25.61
CA GLU A 239 -0.93 -0.23 -26.42
C GLU A 239 -1.77 -1.04 -27.41
N LYS A 240 -3.08 -0.76 -27.49
CA LYS A 240 -3.96 -1.33 -28.52
C LYS A 240 -4.91 -0.27 -29.05
N VAL A 241 -5.25 -0.38 -30.33
CA VAL A 241 -6.27 0.45 -30.96
C VAL A 241 -7.66 -0.11 -30.62
N ALA A 242 -8.53 0.77 -30.11
CA ALA A 242 -9.92 0.45 -29.84
C ALA A 242 -10.69 0.21 -31.14
N ARG A 243 -11.63 -0.74 -31.10
CA ARG A 243 -12.51 -1.07 -32.21
C ARG A 243 -13.96 -0.86 -31.80
N LYS A 244 -14.75 -0.28 -32.71
CA LYS A 244 -16.17 -0.06 -32.51
C LYS A 244 -16.88 -1.36 -32.12
N ASP A 245 -17.74 -1.27 -31.09
CA ASP A 245 -18.58 -2.35 -30.58
C ASP A 245 -17.80 -3.59 -30.04
N GLU A 246 -16.48 -3.49 -29.89
CA GLU A 246 -15.62 -4.55 -29.35
C GLU A 246 -14.91 -4.10 -28.07
N PRO A 247 -14.73 -5.00 -27.07
CA PRO A 247 -13.88 -4.70 -25.94
C PRO A 247 -12.40 -4.69 -26.36
N THR A 248 -11.61 -3.79 -25.77
CA THR A 248 -10.16 -3.82 -25.97
C THR A 248 -9.50 -4.59 -24.85
N VAL A 249 -9.03 -5.80 -25.16
CA VAL A 249 -8.45 -6.73 -24.18
C VAL A 249 -6.93 -6.72 -24.24
N PHE A 250 -6.29 -6.60 -23.09
CA PHE A 250 -4.85 -6.75 -22.88
C PHE A 250 -4.60 -7.98 -22.02
N SER A 251 -3.52 -8.71 -22.28
CA SER A 251 -3.10 -9.79 -21.39
C SER A 251 -1.59 -9.95 -21.28
N ILE A 252 -1.15 -10.45 -20.13
CA ILE A 252 0.22 -10.93 -19.90
C ILE A 252 0.19 -12.30 -19.21
N HIS A 253 1.15 -13.13 -19.56
CA HIS A 253 1.38 -14.44 -18.96
C HIS A 253 2.84 -14.51 -18.52
N PHE A 254 3.09 -14.77 -17.25
CA PHE A 254 4.45 -14.82 -16.73
C PHE A 254 4.61 -15.86 -15.64
N ILE A 255 5.84 -16.22 -15.35
CA ILE A 255 6.19 -16.99 -14.16
C ILE A 255 7.15 -16.22 -13.28
N TYR A 256 7.13 -16.52 -11.99
CA TYR A 256 8.08 -15.99 -11.01
C TYR A 256 8.25 -16.98 -9.86
N ARG A 257 9.33 -16.81 -9.10
CA ARG A 257 9.58 -17.57 -7.87
C ARG A 257 9.50 -16.66 -6.65
N CYS A 258 8.88 -17.16 -5.59
CA CYS A 258 8.80 -16.48 -4.30
C CYS A 258 9.27 -17.42 -3.18
N TRP A 259 9.96 -16.88 -2.17
CA TRP A 259 10.46 -17.62 -1.02
C TRP A 259 9.75 -17.15 0.25
N ALA A 260 9.50 -18.10 1.15
CA ALA A 260 9.09 -17.75 2.50
C ALA A 260 10.29 -17.14 3.22
N ARG A 261 10.02 -16.16 4.08
CA ARG A 261 11.00 -15.45 4.88
C ARG A 261 10.84 -15.87 6.32
N ALA A 262 11.93 -16.26 6.97
CA ALA A 262 11.94 -16.68 8.36
C ALA A 262 13.12 -16.03 9.09
N SER A 263 12.84 -14.89 9.71
CA SER A 263 13.86 -14.13 10.46
C SER A 263 13.81 -14.47 11.94
N SER A 264 14.97 -14.47 12.58
CA SER A 264 15.09 -14.55 14.04
C SER A 264 15.88 -13.32 14.48
N VAL A 265 15.21 -12.44 15.23
CA VAL A 265 15.77 -11.17 15.70
C VAL A 265 15.95 -11.27 17.20
N ASP A 266 17.15 -10.97 17.68
CA ASP A 266 17.43 -10.78 19.09
C ASP A 266 17.40 -9.26 19.38
N PRO A 267 16.39 -8.76 20.11
CA PRO A 267 16.30 -7.34 20.46
C PRO A 267 17.55 -6.81 21.17
N ALA A 268 18.29 -7.65 21.90
CA ALA A 268 19.50 -7.23 22.62
C ALA A 268 20.67 -6.87 21.70
N THR A 269 20.62 -7.30 20.43
CA THR A 269 21.70 -7.08 19.44
C THR A 269 21.42 -5.93 18.48
N ILE A 270 20.28 -5.25 18.64
CA ILE A 270 19.86 -4.17 17.77
C ILE A 270 20.84 -3.01 17.85
N GLN A 271 21.29 -2.55 16.68
CA GLN A 271 22.29 -1.49 16.55
C GLN A 271 21.64 -0.14 16.23
N PRO A 272 22.29 0.97 16.59
CA PRO A 272 21.85 2.31 16.18
C PRO A 272 21.87 2.47 14.65
N TYR A 273 20.93 3.26 14.13
CA TYR A 273 20.88 3.58 12.71
C TYR A 273 21.98 4.53 12.26
N ARG A 274 22.47 4.32 11.04
CA ARG A 274 23.23 5.31 10.26
C ARG A 274 22.30 6.39 9.71
N LYS A 275 22.05 7.44 10.51
CA LYS A 275 21.08 8.49 10.17
C LYS A 275 21.47 9.39 8.99
N ASP A 276 22.73 9.33 8.57
CA ASP A 276 23.29 10.01 7.39
C ASP A 276 23.02 9.25 6.08
N ALA A 277 22.55 8.00 6.14
CA ALA A 277 22.26 7.22 4.94
C ALA A 277 21.02 7.78 4.21
N PRO A 278 21.06 7.95 2.87
CA PRO A 278 19.91 8.44 2.09
C PRO A 278 18.63 7.63 2.29
N ASP A 279 18.76 6.30 2.36
CA ASP A 279 17.62 5.40 2.61
C ASP A 279 16.99 5.63 3.99
N TYR A 280 17.80 5.91 5.02
CA TYR A 280 17.28 6.24 6.34
C TYR A 280 16.41 7.50 6.27
N ALA A 281 16.92 8.56 5.66
CA ALA A 281 16.17 9.81 5.50
C ALA A 281 14.87 9.60 4.71
N TYR A 282 14.91 8.89 3.59
CA TYR A 282 13.73 8.65 2.74
C TYR A 282 12.64 7.83 3.46
N TYR A 283 13.03 6.75 4.13
CA TYR A 283 12.10 5.83 4.76
C TYR A 283 11.70 6.23 6.18
N THR A 284 12.21 7.35 6.70
CA THR A 284 11.73 8.00 7.93
C THR A 284 11.02 9.34 7.66
N ALA A 285 11.06 9.83 6.42
CA ALA A 285 10.48 11.13 6.06
C ALA A 285 8.95 11.18 6.19
N ASP A 286 8.48 12.38 6.52
CA ASP A 286 7.10 12.83 6.34
C ASP A 286 6.76 12.89 4.84
N ARG A 287 5.60 12.33 4.47
CA ARG A 287 5.12 12.27 3.08
C ARG A 287 3.61 12.45 3.05
N LYS A 288 3.20 13.72 3.07
CA LYS A 288 1.79 14.11 2.96
C LYS A 288 1.14 13.66 1.64
N PRO A 289 -0.17 13.39 1.66
CA PRO A 289 -1.05 13.51 2.83
C PRO A 289 -1.12 12.24 3.69
N HIS A 290 -0.68 11.08 3.19
CA HIS A 290 -0.92 9.79 3.86
C HIS A 290 0.04 9.46 5.01
N LEU A 291 1.22 10.08 5.04
CA LEU A 291 2.19 10.02 6.13
C LEU A 291 2.47 11.44 6.69
N ASP A 292 1.42 12.09 7.19
CA ASP A 292 1.53 13.36 7.93
C ASP A 292 1.99 13.09 9.36
N LEU A 293 3.30 13.02 9.57
CA LEU A 293 3.92 12.76 10.87
C LEU A 293 3.77 13.94 11.84
N SER A 294 3.30 15.10 11.35
CA SER A 294 2.93 16.24 12.20
C SER A 294 1.50 16.16 12.74
N ASN A 295 0.70 15.20 12.30
CA ASN A 295 -0.69 15.06 12.71
C ASN A 295 -0.82 14.72 14.21
N GLU A 296 -1.54 15.54 14.96
CA GLU A 296 -1.66 15.42 16.42
C GLU A 296 -2.26 14.08 16.88
N LEU A 297 -3.22 13.53 16.12
CA LEU A 297 -3.83 12.23 16.44
C LEU A 297 -2.79 11.11 16.37
N LEU A 298 -1.97 11.10 15.32
CA LEU A 298 -0.91 10.10 15.14
C LEU A 298 0.18 10.25 16.20
N VAL A 299 0.61 11.48 16.50
CA VAL A 299 1.63 11.75 17.53
C VAL A 299 1.14 11.31 18.91
N LYS A 300 -0.10 11.64 19.28
CA LYS A 300 -0.68 11.24 20.56
C LYS A 300 -0.80 9.72 20.66
N LEU A 301 -1.38 9.08 19.64
CA LEU A 301 -1.53 7.64 19.59
C LEU A 301 -0.18 6.93 19.67
N ASN A 302 0.85 7.41 18.97
CA ASN A 302 2.19 6.85 19.02
C ASN A 302 2.77 6.87 20.44
N ARG A 303 2.64 7.99 21.16
CA ARG A 303 3.12 8.09 22.55
C ARG A 303 2.41 7.12 23.48
N GLU A 304 1.09 6.95 23.32
CA GLU A 304 0.29 6.00 24.10
C GLU A 304 0.72 4.53 23.88
N ILE A 305 1.06 4.18 22.63
CA ILE A 305 1.47 2.81 22.25
C ILE A 305 2.91 2.51 22.69
N VAL A 306 3.83 3.44 22.40
CA VAL A 306 5.27 3.18 22.51
C VAL A 306 5.76 3.38 23.93
N GLY A 307 5.26 4.40 24.64
CA GLY A 307 5.77 4.79 25.97
C GLY A 307 7.26 5.15 25.92
N ASP A 308 8.02 4.66 26.91
CA ASP A 308 9.45 4.94 27.05
C ASP A 308 10.37 3.92 26.34
N GLU A 309 9.81 3.06 25.47
CA GLU A 309 10.62 2.09 24.72
C GLU A 309 11.55 2.79 23.73
N THR A 310 12.80 2.35 23.67
CA THR A 310 13.82 2.93 22.78
C THR A 310 14.35 1.92 21.77
N ASN A 311 14.11 0.63 21.95
CA ASN A 311 14.57 -0.40 21.01
C ASN A 311 13.66 -0.42 19.78
N PRO A 312 14.16 -0.09 18.57
CA PRO A 312 13.30 0.07 17.39
C PRO A 312 12.53 -1.20 17.02
N TYR A 313 13.09 -2.39 17.25
CA TYR A 313 12.37 -3.65 17.03
C TYR A 313 11.20 -3.81 18.00
N LEU A 314 11.40 -3.51 19.29
CA LEU A 314 10.35 -3.59 20.30
C LEU A 314 9.29 -2.49 20.12
N ILE A 315 9.68 -1.29 19.69
CA ILE A 315 8.75 -0.22 19.29
C ILE A 315 7.84 -0.71 18.16
N ALA A 316 8.44 -1.22 17.06
CA ALA A 316 7.69 -1.76 15.94
C ALA A 316 6.77 -2.91 16.37
N ARG A 317 7.23 -3.80 17.26
CA ARG A 317 6.40 -4.88 17.83
C ARG A 317 5.19 -4.34 18.61
N ARG A 318 5.39 -3.35 19.49
CA ARG A 318 4.27 -2.72 20.24
C ARG A 318 3.23 -2.11 19.31
N ILE A 319 3.69 -1.43 18.25
CA ILE A 319 2.81 -0.85 17.23
C ILE A 319 2.02 -1.95 16.50
N TYR A 320 2.71 -2.98 16.02
CA TYR A 320 2.12 -4.13 15.34
C TYR A 320 1.04 -4.80 16.20
N ASP A 321 1.39 -5.16 17.43
CA ASP A 321 0.49 -5.83 18.38
C ASP A 321 -0.69 -4.92 18.75
N TRP A 322 -0.45 -3.61 18.90
CA TRP A 322 -1.52 -2.67 19.19
C TRP A 322 -2.53 -2.63 18.03
N ILE A 323 -2.06 -2.52 16.78
CA ILE A 323 -2.95 -2.54 15.61
C ILE A 323 -3.76 -3.85 15.61
N ALA A 324 -3.07 -4.99 15.71
CA ALA A 324 -3.68 -6.32 15.69
C ALA A 324 -4.79 -6.51 16.73
N ASN A 325 -4.65 -5.94 17.93
CA ASN A 325 -5.60 -6.11 19.03
C ASN A 325 -6.64 -4.99 19.16
N ASN A 326 -6.42 -3.83 18.54
CA ASN A 326 -7.26 -2.63 18.76
C ASN A 326 -7.95 -2.15 17.49
N THR A 327 -7.79 -2.84 16.36
CA THR A 327 -8.49 -2.52 15.12
C THR A 327 -9.22 -3.74 14.55
N ILE A 328 -10.11 -3.49 13.59
CA ILE A 328 -10.84 -4.54 12.86
C ILE A 328 -10.64 -4.39 11.35
N TYR A 329 -10.69 -5.52 10.65
CA TYR A 329 -10.73 -5.52 9.19
C TYR A 329 -12.07 -4.98 8.69
N GLN A 330 -12.02 -4.14 7.65
CA GLN A 330 -13.15 -3.73 6.84
C GLN A 330 -12.70 -3.44 5.42
N TYR A 331 -13.57 -3.60 4.44
CA TYR A 331 -13.32 -3.11 3.10
C TYR A 331 -13.32 -1.58 3.09
N ALA A 332 -12.26 -0.99 2.52
CA ALA A 332 -12.16 0.43 2.32
C ALA A 332 -12.93 0.91 1.07
N ARG A 333 -13.04 2.23 0.98
CA ARG A 333 -13.28 2.92 -0.28
C ARG A 333 -11.96 3.06 -1.02
N GLU A 334 -12.03 3.45 -2.28
CA GLU A 334 -10.84 3.63 -3.11
C GLU A 334 -9.87 4.62 -2.46
N TYR A 335 -8.59 4.24 -2.34
CA TYR A 335 -7.60 5.01 -1.58
C TYR A 335 -7.36 6.39 -2.17
N SER A 336 -7.49 6.52 -3.50
CA SER A 336 -7.49 7.81 -4.19
C SER A 336 -8.53 8.81 -3.68
N THR A 337 -9.57 8.34 -2.98
CA THR A 337 -10.61 9.20 -2.38
C THR A 337 -10.34 9.58 -0.92
N LEU A 338 -9.38 8.94 -0.27
CA LEU A 338 -9.07 9.19 1.15
C LEU A 338 -8.15 10.40 1.30
N ASP A 339 -8.48 11.29 2.23
CA ASP A 339 -7.65 12.45 2.53
C ASP A 339 -6.34 12.03 3.20
N ASN A 340 -6.41 11.14 4.19
CA ASN A 340 -5.24 10.58 4.88
C ASN A 340 -5.53 9.14 5.34
N ILE A 341 -4.74 8.19 4.83
CA ILE A 341 -4.94 6.75 5.05
C ILE A 341 -4.53 6.34 6.48
N SER A 342 -3.39 6.79 6.99
CA SER A 342 -2.94 6.44 8.34
C SER A 342 -3.90 7.01 9.40
N CYS A 343 -4.37 8.26 9.21
CA CYS A 343 -5.35 8.87 10.10
C CYS A 343 -6.74 8.20 10.06
N TYR A 344 -7.11 7.56 8.94
CA TYR A 344 -8.37 6.85 8.83
C TYR A 344 -8.47 5.74 9.88
N VAL A 345 -7.47 4.87 9.96
CA VAL A 345 -7.44 3.80 10.98
C VAL A 345 -7.23 4.36 12.39
N ALA A 346 -6.34 5.36 12.51
CA ALA A 346 -6.08 6.00 13.80
C ALA A 346 -7.29 6.71 14.41
N SER A 347 -8.32 7.03 13.63
CA SER A 347 -9.56 7.61 14.14
C SER A 347 -10.67 6.57 14.30
N ARG A 348 -10.80 5.65 13.34
CA ARG A 348 -11.95 4.72 13.28
C ARG A 348 -11.71 3.37 13.96
N ARG A 349 -10.46 3.02 14.25
CA ARG A 349 -10.07 1.67 14.73
C ARG A 349 -10.52 0.56 13.78
N ALA A 350 -10.57 0.87 12.48
CA ALA A 350 -10.96 -0.08 11.45
C ALA A 350 -10.34 0.33 10.11
N GLY A 351 -9.89 -0.64 9.34
CA GLY A 351 -9.38 -0.44 7.98
C GLY A 351 -9.17 -1.75 7.22
N ASP A 352 -8.74 -1.65 5.98
CA ASP A 352 -8.24 -2.77 5.20
C ASP A 352 -6.71 -2.89 5.29
N CYS A 353 -6.13 -3.76 4.45
CA CYS A 353 -4.73 -4.12 4.47
C CYS A 353 -3.78 -2.93 4.27
N GLY A 354 -4.03 -2.09 3.27
CA GLY A 354 -3.23 -0.90 3.04
C GLY A 354 -3.44 0.15 4.13
N GLN A 355 -4.65 0.30 4.65
CA GLN A 355 -4.93 1.21 5.75
C GLN A 355 -4.19 0.83 7.04
N HIS A 356 -4.20 -0.45 7.42
CA HIS A 356 -3.42 -0.95 8.57
C HIS A 356 -1.92 -0.83 8.33
N GLY A 357 -1.45 -1.15 7.12
CA GLY A 357 -0.05 -0.97 6.70
C GLY A 357 0.41 0.49 6.81
N MET A 358 -0.39 1.46 6.33
CA MET A 358 -0.03 2.88 6.41
C MET A 358 0.08 3.35 7.85
N LEU A 359 -0.84 2.93 8.72
CA LEU A 359 -0.79 3.30 10.14
C LEU A 359 0.47 2.74 10.79
N PHE A 360 0.80 1.47 10.54
CA PHE A 360 2.04 0.86 11.04
C PHE A 360 3.27 1.64 10.58
N ILE A 361 3.35 1.98 9.29
CA ILE A 361 4.46 2.76 8.72
C ILE A 361 4.54 4.14 9.36
N ALA A 362 3.43 4.88 9.48
CA ALA A 362 3.40 6.21 10.07
C ALA A 362 3.91 6.21 11.53
N LEU A 363 3.43 5.26 12.33
CA LEU A 363 3.86 5.12 13.73
C LEU A 363 5.33 4.67 13.82
N CYS A 364 5.82 3.79 12.95
CA CYS A 364 7.25 3.45 12.89
C CYS A 364 8.10 4.70 12.58
N ARG A 365 7.73 5.48 11.56
CA ARG A 365 8.48 6.66 11.14
C ARG A 365 8.50 7.77 12.18
N LEU A 366 7.42 7.92 12.97
CA LEU A 366 7.39 8.82 14.13
C LEU A 366 8.47 8.52 15.18
N ASN A 367 8.96 7.28 15.23
CA ASN A 367 10.03 6.85 16.12
C ASN A 367 11.39 6.75 15.41
N GLY A 368 11.51 7.28 14.19
CA GLY A 368 12.74 7.22 13.39
C GLY A 368 13.12 5.80 12.93
N ILE A 369 12.13 4.90 12.83
CA ILE A 369 12.29 3.54 12.29
C ILE A 369 11.97 3.60 10.79
N PRO A 370 12.92 3.25 9.91
CA PRO A 370 12.65 3.22 8.48
C PRO A 370 11.59 2.15 8.18
N ALA A 371 10.50 2.55 7.52
CA ALA A 371 9.39 1.66 7.18
C ALA A 371 8.84 1.98 5.79
N ARG A 372 8.44 0.96 5.04
CA ARG A 372 7.96 1.10 3.66
C ARG A 372 6.76 0.22 3.34
N TRP A 373 6.00 0.68 2.36
CA TRP A 373 4.84 -0.02 1.81
C TRP A 373 5.29 -1.14 0.87
N GLN A 374 4.59 -2.27 0.89
CA GLN A 374 4.65 -3.25 -0.19
C GLN A 374 3.24 -3.67 -0.55
N SER A 375 2.97 -3.84 -1.85
CA SER A 375 1.69 -4.36 -2.28
C SER A 375 1.73 -5.06 -3.61
N GLY A 376 0.64 -5.77 -3.86
CA GLY A 376 0.41 -6.54 -5.06
C GLY A 376 -0.70 -7.53 -4.77
N TRP A 377 -0.38 -8.81 -4.80
CA TRP A 377 -1.35 -9.88 -4.74
C TRP A 377 -0.94 -10.99 -3.77
N GLU A 378 -1.93 -11.69 -3.25
CA GLU A 378 -1.77 -12.93 -2.52
C GLU A 378 -2.50 -14.08 -3.21
N SER A 379 -1.95 -15.29 -3.09
CA SER A 379 -2.47 -16.50 -3.73
C SER A 379 -2.60 -17.63 -2.72
N PHE A 380 -3.70 -17.62 -1.95
CA PHE A 380 -4.04 -18.73 -1.08
C PHE A 380 -4.91 -19.73 -1.85
N GLU A 381 -4.37 -20.92 -2.14
CA GLU A 381 -5.05 -21.99 -2.91
C GLU A 381 -6.51 -22.26 -2.53
N TYR A 382 -6.90 -21.99 -1.27
CA TYR A 382 -8.25 -22.22 -0.76
C TYR A 382 -9.24 -21.08 -1.05
N LYS A 383 -8.77 -19.83 -1.09
CA LYS A 383 -9.61 -18.62 -1.23
C LYS A 383 -9.49 -17.97 -2.61
N GLY A 384 -8.53 -18.40 -3.42
CA GLY A 384 -8.21 -17.78 -4.70
C GLY A 384 -7.21 -16.64 -4.53
N ASN A 385 -7.09 -15.81 -5.57
CA ASN A 385 -6.16 -14.70 -5.60
C ASN A 385 -6.86 -13.44 -5.12
N ASN A 386 -6.18 -12.64 -4.32
CA ASN A 386 -6.70 -11.36 -3.86
C ASN A 386 -5.62 -10.28 -3.86
N MET A 387 -6.03 -9.03 -3.95
CA MET A 387 -5.14 -7.90 -3.70
C MET A 387 -4.78 -7.86 -2.23
N HIS A 388 -3.52 -7.58 -1.94
CA HIS A 388 -3.06 -7.41 -0.56
C HIS A 388 -1.91 -6.42 -0.46
N ASP A 389 -1.89 -5.74 0.68
CA ASP A 389 -0.91 -4.73 1.06
C ASP A 389 -0.34 -5.10 2.41
N TRP A 390 0.96 -4.91 2.55
CA TRP A 390 1.68 -5.16 3.79
C TRP A 390 2.81 -4.13 3.90
N CYS A 391 3.76 -4.37 4.79
CA CYS A 391 4.85 -3.44 5.00
C CYS A 391 6.16 -4.15 5.31
N GLU A 392 7.23 -3.37 5.25
CA GLU A 392 8.51 -3.75 5.82
C GLU A 392 9.01 -2.64 6.74
N PHE A 393 9.75 -3.02 7.76
CA PHE A 393 10.48 -2.11 8.64
C PHE A 393 11.94 -2.53 8.71
N TYR A 394 12.84 -1.57 8.91
CA TYR A 394 14.27 -1.79 8.89
C TYR A 394 14.87 -1.75 10.29
N VAL A 395 15.67 -2.75 10.65
CA VAL A 395 16.42 -2.76 11.92
C VAL A 395 17.84 -3.28 11.70
N GLU A 396 18.84 -2.58 12.24
CA GLU A 396 20.24 -2.99 12.15
C GLU A 396 20.56 -4.08 13.18
N PRO A 397 21.37 -5.10 12.86
CA PRO A 397 22.01 -5.37 11.56
C PRO A 397 21.17 -6.27 10.62
N TYR A 398 19.90 -6.51 10.94
CA TYR A 398 19.06 -7.53 10.29
C TYR A 398 18.51 -7.12 8.92
N GLY A 399 18.43 -5.81 8.64
CA GLY A 399 17.92 -5.28 7.38
C GLY A 399 16.40 -5.10 7.36
N TRP A 400 15.80 -5.21 6.17
CA TRP A 400 14.35 -5.10 5.96
C TRP A 400 13.63 -6.37 6.41
N LEU A 401 12.75 -6.21 7.39
CA LEU A 401 11.90 -7.25 7.95
C LEU A 401 10.45 -7.03 7.52
N PRO A 402 9.74 -8.08 7.05
CA PRO A 402 8.33 -7.97 6.76
C PRO A 402 7.48 -7.74 8.01
N ALA A 403 6.38 -7.03 7.86
CA ALA A 403 5.29 -7.02 8.81
C ALA A 403 3.95 -7.00 8.05
N ASP A 404 3.00 -7.79 8.52
CA ASP A 404 1.64 -7.80 7.99
C ASP A 404 0.63 -7.60 9.12
N PRO A 405 0.35 -6.33 9.51
CA PRO A 405 -0.54 -6.04 10.63
C PRO A 405 -1.98 -6.46 10.33
N ASP A 406 -2.39 -6.40 9.06
CA ASP A 406 -3.75 -6.76 8.66
C ASP A 406 -4.02 -8.25 8.78
N MET A 407 -3.06 -9.10 8.40
CA MET A 407 -3.19 -10.54 8.61
C MET A 407 -3.28 -10.87 10.11
N ALA A 408 -2.53 -10.17 10.97
CA ALA A 408 -2.69 -10.35 12.42
C ALA A 408 -4.07 -9.95 12.94
N VAL A 409 -4.63 -8.82 12.49
CA VAL A 409 -6.02 -8.42 12.79
C VAL A 409 -6.97 -9.55 12.37
N ASN A 410 -6.84 -10.06 11.14
CA ASN A 410 -7.68 -11.14 10.62
C ASN A 410 -7.56 -12.43 11.45
N PHE A 411 -6.36 -12.84 11.84
CA PHE A 411 -6.14 -14.03 12.65
C PHE A 411 -6.80 -13.94 14.03
N ILE A 412 -6.68 -12.79 14.70
CA ILE A 412 -7.26 -12.56 16.03
C ILE A 412 -8.79 -12.62 15.98
N HIS A 413 -9.39 -12.00 14.98
CA HIS A 413 -10.85 -11.85 14.87
C HIS A 413 -11.56 -13.03 14.21
N TYR A 414 -10.90 -13.72 13.28
CA TYR A 414 -11.53 -14.72 12.42
C TYR A 414 -10.85 -16.10 12.47
N GLY A 415 -9.63 -16.21 13.00
CA GLY A 415 -8.89 -17.47 13.10
C GLY A 415 -9.45 -18.46 14.12
N ARG A 416 -10.19 -17.99 15.14
CA ARG A 416 -10.69 -18.81 16.27
C ARG A 416 -11.67 -19.91 15.87
N GLU A 417 -12.20 -19.87 14.65
CA GLU A 417 -13.09 -20.89 14.12
C GLU A 417 -12.37 -22.21 13.83
N VAL A 418 -11.07 -22.14 13.54
CA VAL A 418 -10.26 -23.29 13.07
C VAL A 418 -8.89 -23.40 13.76
N LEU A 419 -8.51 -22.40 14.56
CA LEU A 419 -7.28 -22.33 15.32
C LEU A 419 -7.56 -22.13 16.82
N THR A 420 -6.68 -22.69 17.66
CA THR A 420 -6.63 -22.38 19.09
C THR A 420 -6.02 -20.99 19.33
N ALA A 421 -6.21 -20.44 20.53
CA ALA A 421 -5.64 -19.15 20.90
C ALA A 421 -4.09 -19.15 20.86
N SER A 422 -3.44 -20.29 21.13
CA SER A 422 -1.98 -20.40 21.02
C SER A 422 -1.51 -20.32 19.58
N GLU A 423 -2.18 -21.08 18.70
CA GLU A 423 -1.85 -21.11 17.27
C GLU A 423 -2.06 -19.75 16.61
N ILE A 424 -3.11 -19.00 17.02
CA ILE A 424 -3.33 -17.63 16.57
C ILE A 424 -2.17 -16.73 16.99
N ARG A 425 -1.72 -16.79 18.25
CA ARG A 425 -0.58 -15.99 18.70
C ARG A 425 0.68 -16.33 17.91
N GLU A 426 0.93 -17.61 17.68
CA GLU A 426 2.10 -18.02 16.90
C GLU A 426 2.06 -17.51 15.45
N LEU A 427 0.90 -17.46 14.81
CA LEU A 427 0.72 -16.85 13.48
C LEU A 427 0.95 -15.34 13.50
N VAL A 428 0.36 -14.64 14.46
CA VAL A 428 0.54 -13.19 14.65
C VAL A 428 2.02 -12.87 14.86
N ASP A 429 2.71 -13.65 15.70
CA ASP A 429 4.13 -13.47 15.95
C ASP A 429 4.98 -13.73 14.70
N PHE A 430 4.61 -14.72 13.88
CA PHE A 430 5.29 -15.04 12.63
C PHE A 430 5.15 -13.92 11.60
N MET A 431 3.97 -13.33 11.43
CA MET A 431 3.75 -12.26 10.45
C MET A 431 4.45 -10.93 10.81
N PHE A 432 5.24 -10.92 11.88
CA PHE A 432 6.18 -9.84 12.22
C PHE A 432 7.62 -10.35 12.19
N GLY A 433 8.35 -9.95 11.15
CA GLY A 433 9.70 -10.36 10.84
C GLY A 433 9.80 -11.58 9.92
N SER A 434 8.71 -12.32 9.71
CA SER A 434 8.63 -13.44 8.77
C SER A 434 7.42 -13.28 7.83
N MET A 435 7.41 -14.03 6.72
CA MET A 435 6.36 -14.00 5.71
C MET A 435 6.27 -15.34 4.99
N ASP A 436 5.08 -15.74 4.59
CA ASP A 436 4.87 -16.86 3.66
C ASP A 436 5.33 -16.53 2.22
N HIS A 437 5.29 -17.52 1.34
CA HIS A 437 5.62 -17.38 -0.09
C HIS A 437 4.41 -17.11 -1.00
N PHE A 438 3.20 -16.93 -0.46
CA PHE A 438 1.97 -16.76 -1.23
C PHE A 438 1.78 -15.31 -1.68
N ARG A 439 2.88 -14.60 -1.95
CA ARG A 439 2.91 -13.16 -2.26
C ARG A 439 3.43 -12.93 -3.69
N LEU A 440 2.75 -12.05 -4.40
CA LEU A 440 3.22 -11.39 -5.62
C LEU A 440 3.37 -9.90 -5.31
N ALA A 441 4.59 -9.46 -5.02
CA ALA A 441 4.90 -8.06 -4.82
C ALA A 441 5.11 -7.36 -6.18
N THR A 442 4.31 -6.34 -6.47
CA THR A 442 4.46 -5.48 -7.66
C THR A 442 4.90 -4.06 -7.29
N ASN A 443 4.70 -3.70 -6.01
CA ASN A 443 4.96 -2.38 -5.47
C ASN A 443 5.89 -2.45 -4.24
N SER A 444 6.76 -1.45 -4.08
CA SER A 444 7.68 -1.26 -2.95
C SER A 444 7.59 0.12 -2.29
N ASP A 445 6.66 0.94 -2.77
CA ASP A 445 6.33 2.26 -2.24
C ASP A 445 4.89 2.60 -2.63
N PHE A 446 4.33 3.66 -2.04
CA PHE A 446 3.03 4.22 -2.40
C PHE A 446 3.20 5.49 -3.26
N GLY A 447 2.25 5.74 -4.14
CA GLY A 447 2.17 6.95 -4.98
C GLY A 447 3.31 7.11 -5.97
N ALA A 448 4.04 6.04 -6.30
CA ALA A 448 5.14 6.10 -7.24
C ALA A 448 4.65 6.34 -8.69
N PRO A 449 5.45 7.00 -9.55
CA PRO A 449 5.11 7.14 -10.96
C PRO A 449 5.17 5.78 -11.68
N LEU A 450 4.37 5.64 -12.73
CA LEU A 450 4.42 4.50 -13.65
C LEU A 450 5.46 4.74 -14.75
N ILE A 451 5.82 3.68 -15.48
CA ILE A 451 6.76 3.76 -16.61
C ILE A 451 6.09 3.17 -17.87
N PRO A 452 5.85 3.99 -18.92
CA PRO A 452 5.99 5.45 -18.94
C PRO A 452 5.01 6.13 -17.96
N PRO A 453 5.22 7.40 -17.57
CA PRO A 453 4.30 8.10 -16.70
C PRO A 453 2.94 8.31 -17.39
N LYS A 454 1.85 8.22 -16.62
CA LYS A 454 0.52 8.65 -17.07
C LYS A 454 0.45 10.17 -17.18
N GLN A 455 -0.37 10.65 -18.10
CA GLN A 455 -0.62 12.07 -18.33
C GLN A 455 -1.68 12.59 -17.35
N ASP A 456 -2.76 11.82 -17.19
CA ASP A 456 -3.87 12.12 -16.30
C ASP A 456 -3.72 11.49 -14.90
N PHE A 457 -4.67 11.77 -14.00
CA PHE A 457 -4.78 11.13 -12.71
C PHE A 457 -4.85 9.61 -12.84
N ARG A 458 -4.14 8.91 -11.97
CA ARG A 458 -4.33 7.47 -11.83
C ARG A 458 -5.72 7.17 -11.25
N SER A 459 -6.28 6.03 -11.60
CA SER A 459 -7.49 5.51 -10.97
C SER A 459 -7.22 5.15 -9.51
N GLU A 460 -6.09 4.51 -9.23
CA GLU A 460 -5.54 4.39 -7.88
C GLU A 460 -4.22 5.17 -7.77
N THR A 461 -4.22 6.19 -6.91
CA THR A 461 -3.11 7.13 -6.74
C THR A 461 -2.10 6.68 -5.67
N VAL A 462 -2.40 5.61 -4.93
CA VAL A 462 -1.62 5.13 -3.79
C VAL A 462 -0.93 3.82 -4.11
N ASP A 463 -1.66 2.70 -4.22
CA ASP A 463 -1.10 1.43 -4.67
C ASP A 463 -1.22 1.26 -6.19
N PHE A 464 -0.73 0.13 -6.71
CA PHE A 464 -0.94 -0.29 -8.09
C PHE A 464 -1.17 -1.81 -8.17
N GLN A 465 -2.41 -2.26 -7.99
CA GLN A 465 -2.75 -3.70 -7.96
C GLN A 465 -3.68 -4.16 -9.08
N ARG A 466 -4.49 -3.27 -9.66
CA ARG A 466 -5.49 -3.58 -10.71
C ARG A 466 -5.11 -3.18 -12.11
N GLY A 467 -4.00 -2.48 -12.27
CA GLY A 467 -3.63 -1.85 -13.52
C GLY A 467 -4.25 -0.47 -13.70
N GLU A 468 -3.85 0.19 -14.78
CA GLU A 468 -4.24 1.56 -15.11
C GLU A 468 -4.45 1.68 -16.61
N VAL A 469 -5.40 2.51 -17.02
CA VAL A 469 -5.75 2.70 -18.44
C VAL A 469 -5.86 4.18 -18.78
N GLU A 470 -5.35 4.57 -19.94
CA GLU A 470 -5.43 5.92 -20.46
C GLU A 470 -5.76 5.89 -21.95
N ALA A 471 -6.55 6.85 -22.42
CA ALA A 471 -6.80 7.08 -23.84
C ALA A 471 -6.91 8.59 -24.07
N ASP A 472 -6.33 9.08 -25.18
CA ASP A 472 -6.31 10.51 -25.53
C ASP A 472 -5.83 11.45 -24.40
N GLY A 473 -4.89 10.97 -23.56
CA GLY A 473 -4.38 11.75 -22.42
C GLY A 473 -5.34 11.84 -21.24
N HIS A 474 -6.40 11.02 -21.22
CA HIS A 474 -7.40 10.96 -20.16
C HIS A 474 -7.48 9.58 -19.50
N ASN A 475 -7.64 9.56 -18.19
CA ASN A 475 -7.79 8.34 -17.41
C ASN A 475 -9.14 7.66 -17.67
N LEU A 476 -9.11 6.35 -17.89
CA LEU A 476 -10.31 5.53 -17.83
C LEU A 476 -10.42 4.93 -16.43
N TYR A 477 -11.34 5.46 -15.62
CA TYR A 477 -11.55 5.00 -14.24
C TYR A 477 -12.10 3.56 -14.18
N PHE A 478 -12.06 2.93 -13.00
CA PHE A 478 -12.42 1.52 -12.79
C PHE A 478 -13.82 1.14 -13.30
N ASP A 479 -14.76 2.09 -13.41
CA ASP A 479 -16.10 1.82 -13.97
C ASP A 479 -16.08 1.53 -15.49
N LYS A 480 -14.97 1.78 -16.17
CA LYS A 480 -14.82 1.67 -17.63
C LYS A 480 -14.15 0.39 -18.12
N TRP A 481 -13.62 -0.42 -17.22
CA TRP A 481 -12.90 -1.64 -17.58
C TRP A 481 -13.05 -2.69 -16.48
N ASN A 482 -12.74 -3.93 -16.82
CA ASN A 482 -12.70 -5.05 -15.89
C ASN A 482 -11.33 -5.71 -15.97
N TRP A 483 -10.99 -6.54 -14.99
CA TRP A 483 -9.74 -7.28 -14.96
C TRP A 483 -9.95 -8.64 -14.29
N ASP A 484 -9.04 -9.56 -14.57
CA ASP A 484 -9.00 -10.90 -13.96
C ASP A 484 -7.55 -11.37 -13.86
N MET A 485 -7.11 -11.75 -12.65
CA MET A 485 -5.77 -12.27 -12.39
C MET A 485 -5.84 -13.67 -11.79
N GLU A 486 -5.25 -14.61 -12.52
CA GLU A 486 -5.07 -15.98 -12.08
C GLU A 486 -3.60 -16.24 -11.73
N ILE A 487 -3.32 -16.54 -10.47
CA ILE A 487 -2.02 -16.98 -9.96
C ILE A 487 -2.16 -18.45 -9.56
N LYS A 488 -1.26 -19.29 -10.05
CA LYS A 488 -1.25 -20.73 -9.79
C LYS A 488 0.13 -21.18 -9.34
N PRO A 489 0.27 -21.87 -8.19
CA PRO A 489 1.53 -22.53 -7.86
C PRO A 489 1.82 -23.60 -8.92
N ILE A 490 3.08 -23.67 -9.35
CA ILE A 490 3.60 -24.68 -10.28
C ILE A 490 4.85 -25.33 -9.69
N THR A 491 5.19 -26.52 -10.17
CA THR A 491 6.42 -27.19 -9.78
C THR A 491 7.64 -26.52 -10.45
N ALA A 492 8.82 -26.68 -9.84
CA ALA A 492 10.07 -26.20 -10.45
C ALA A 492 10.36 -26.81 -11.83
N ALA A 493 9.92 -28.05 -12.07
CA ALA A 493 10.04 -28.71 -13.37
C ALA A 493 9.14 -28.05 -14.43
N GLU A 494 7.91 -27.69 -14.08
CA GLU A 494 7.00 -26.95 -14.95
C GLU A 494 7.54 -25.54 -15.25
N ALA A 495 8.04 -24.83 -14.23
CA ALA A 495 8.66 -23.51 -14.40
C ALA A 495 9.86 -23.55 -15.35
N LEU A 496 10.72 -24.57 -15.21
CA LEU A 496 11.85 -24.78 -16.11
C LEU A 496 11.39 -25.09 -17.54
N ALA A 497 10.38 -25.94 -17.72
CA ALA A 497 9.85 -26.29 -19.03
C ALA A 497 9.16 -25.10 -19.74
N LEU A 498 8.56 -24.18 -18.98
CA LEU A 498 7.96 -22.95 -19.51
C LEU A 498 9.04 -21.94 -19.91
N SER A 499 10.01 -21.69 -19.03
CA SER A 499 11.11 -20.74 -19.31
C SER A 499 12.03 -21.21 -20.43
N SER A 500 12.29 -22.52 -20.57
CA SER A 500 13.17 -23.06 -21.62
C SER A 500 12.61 -22.90 -23.04
N ARG A 501 11.31 -22.65 -23.21
CA ARG A 501 10.67 -22.41 -24.51
C ARG A 501 10.86 -20.98 -25.01
N LEU A 502 11.27 -20.07 -24.13
CA LEU A 502 11.64 -18.71 -24.49
C LEU A 502 13.08 -18.72 -25.01
N VAL A 503 13.25 -18.94 -26.31
CA VAL A 503 14.50 -18.58 -26.98
C VAL A 503 14.59 -17.05 -26.92
N PRO A 504 15.61 -16.44 -26.27
CA PRO A 504 15.77 -15.00 -26.32
C PRO A 504 15.83 -14.58 -27.80
N PRO A 505 15.12 -13.53 -28.23
CA PRO A 505 15.28 -13.05 -29.61
C PRO A 505 16.77 -12.81 -29.85
N ALA A 506 17.27 -13.24 -31.01
CA ALA A 506 18.62 -12.89 -31.44
C ALA A 506 18.76 -11.37 -31.28
N ARG A 507 19.85 -10.92 -30.63
CA ARG A 507 20.17 -9.49 -30.53
C ARG A 507 20.34 -8.94 -31.95
N GLU A 508 19.27 -8.49 -32.60
CA GLU A 508 19.38 -7.60 -33.73
C GLU A 508 19.92 -6.28 -33.19
N GLY A 509 21.06 -5.87 -33.76
CA GLY A 509 21.85 -4.75 -33.27
C GLY A 509 21.03 -3.47 -33.22
N ILE A 510 20.58 -3.11 -32.02
CA ILE A 510 20.18 -1.74 -31.71
C ILE A 510 21.46 -0.90 -31.85
N SER A 511 21.44 0.04 -32.79
CA SER A 511 22.51 1.03 -32.94
C SER A 511 22.81 1.68 -31.59
N PRO A 512 24.08 1.93 -31.25
CA PRO A 512 24.44 2.48 -29.96
C PRO A 512 23.73 3.82 -29.74
N VAL A 513 23.09 3.94 -28.57
CA VAL A 513 22.57 5.20 -28.03
C VAL A 513 23.70 6.23 -28.02
N PRO A 514 23.47 7.48 -28.46
CA PRO A 514 24.46 8.55 -28.40
C PRO A 514 25.08 8.68 -27.00
N GLU A 515 26.39 8.90 -26.98
CA GLU A 515 27.23 8.85 -25.78
C GLU A 515 26.83 9.87 -24.68
N GLU A 516 25.98 10.83 -25.02
CA GLU A 516 25.48 11.91 -24.16
C GLU A 516 24.43 11.46 -23.12
N LEU A 517 23.89 10.23 -23.21
CA LEU A 517 22.92 9.67 -22.25
C LEU A 517 23.53 8.61 -21.31
N ARG A 518 24.85 8.40 -21.34
CA ARG A 518 25.53 7.51 -20.39
C ARG A 518 25.85 8.26 -19.09
N THR A 519 24.89 8.32 -18.16
CA THR A 519 25.23 8.59 -16.75
C THR A 519 25.79 7.32 -16.13
N THR A 520 27.07 7.34 -15.79
CA THR A 520 27.79 6.22 -15.16
C THR A 520 27.22 5.89 -13.78
N PRO A 521 26.85 4.63 -13.49
CA PRO A 521 26.61 4.19 -12.12
C PRO A 521 27.96 4.06 -11.40
N THR A 522 28.16 4.79 -10.31
CA THR A 522 29.26 4.56 -9.37
C THR A 522 29.16 3.14 -8.82
N GLN A 523 30.16 2.32 -9.13
CA GLN A 523 30.32 0.97 -8.63
C GLN A 523 30.41 0.93 -7.10
N THR A 524 29.72 -0.05 -6.56
CA THR A 524 29.63 -0.51 -5.18
C THR A 524 30.99 -0.78 -4.53
N SER A 525 31.13 -0.32 -3.28
CA SER A 525 32.11 -0.79 -2.31
C SER A 525 31.74 -2.20 -1.82
N ALA A 526 32.07 -3.22 -2.61
CA ALA A 526 31.94 -4.61 -2.20
C ALA A 526 33.08 -5.45 -2.83
N GLU A 527 34.32 -4.99 -2.71
CA GLU A 527 35.50 -5.76 -3.11
C GLU A 527 36.79 -5.14 -2.55
N ARG A 528 36.93 -5.13 -1.22
CA ARG A 528 38.24 -4.97 -0.55
C ARG A 528 38.25 -5.75 0.76
N HIS A 529 38.34 -7.07 0.65
CA HIS A 529 39.01 -7.93 1.63
C HIS A 529 39.13 -9.33 1.04
N ARG A 530 40.12 -9.50 0.15
CA ARG A 530 40.80 -10.77 -0.17
C ARG A 530 41.79 -10.52 -1.30
N SER A 531 43.05 -10.35 -0.93
CA SER A 531 44.26 -10.77 -1.66
C SER A 531 45.40 -9.86 -1.24
N ASP A 532 46.20 -10.34 -0.30
CA ASP A 532 47.61 -9.99 -0.19
C ASP A 532 48.27 -11.14 0.60
N ALA A 533 48.51 -12.23 -0.11
CA ALA A 533 49.44 -13.27 0.31
C ALA A 533 50.09 -13.84 -0.95
N GLU A 534 51.42 -13.77 -0.95
CA GLU A 534 52.38 -14.47 -1.81
C GLU A 534 52.52 -14.00 -3.26
N SER A 535 53.64 -13.32 -3.52
CA SER A 535 54.75 -13.92 -4.28
C SER A 535 55.64 -12.81 -4.84
N THR A 536 56.86 -12.68 -4.35
CA THR A 536 58.04 -12.42 -5.20
C THR A 536 59.32 -12.56 -4.37
N SER A 537 60.09 -13.59 -4.68
CA SER A 537 61.55 -13.61 -4.50
C SER A 537 62.13 -13.85 -5.90
N PRO A 538 63.33 -13.35 -6.24
CA PRO A 538 64.53 -14.12 -5.91
C PRO A 538 65.84 -13.29 -5.73
N LEU A 539 66.90 -14.04 -5.40
CA LEU A 539 68.36 -13.77 -5.42
C LEU A 539 68.97 -13.50 -4.03
N LYS A 540 70.11 -14.06 -3.60
CA LYS A 540 70.96 -15.20 -4.00
C LYS A 540 72.10 -15.23 -2.95
N VAL A 541 72.68 -16.42 -2.69
CA VAL A 541 74.10 -16.68 -2.31
C VAL A 541 74.49 -16.76 -0.81
N GLU A 542 74.86 -18.01 -0.43
CA GLU A 542 75.93 -18.49 0.49
C GLU A 542 75.91 -18.08 1.99
N GLU A 543 76.32 -18.88 2.98
CA GLU A 543 77.01 -20.17 3.07
C GLU A 543 76.91 -20.71 4.54
N HIS A 544 77.21 -22.00 4.72
CA HIS A 544 77.74 -22.66 5.93
C HIS A 544 76.81 -23.19 7.05
N GLN A 545 76.64 -24.52 6.99
CA GLN A 545 76.97 -25.54 8.00
C GLN A 545 76.80 -25.25 9.51
N THR A 546 75.99 -26.08 10.17
CA THR A 546 76.34 -26.99 11.29
C THR A 546 75.06 -27.74 11.72
N THR A 547 74.92 -29.03 11.38
CA THR A 547 75.09 -30.23 12.25
C THR A 547 74.03 -30.45 13.34
N ASP A 548 73.53 -31.70 13.30
CA ASP A 548 73.09 -32.57 14.39
C ASP A 548 71.61 -32.61 14.82
N THR A 549 70.96 -33.65 14.28
CA THR A 549 70.16 -34.68 14.97
C THR A 549 70.04 -34.60 16.50
N LYS A 550 68.80 -34.52 16.97
CA LYS A 550 68.09 -35.66 17.58
C LYS A 550 66.59 -35.42 17.64
#